data_AF-A0A6M5YNQ4-F1
#
_entry.id   AF-A0A6M5YNQ4-F1
#
_cell.length_a   1.000
_cell.length_b   1.000
_cell.length_c   1.000
_cell.angle_alpha   90.00
_cell.angle_beta   90.00
_cell.angle_gamma   90.00
#
_symmetry.space_group_name_H-M   'P 1'
#
loop_
_entity.id
_entity.type
_entity.pdbx_description
1 polymer ?
#
loop_
_entity_poly.entity_id
_entity_poly.type
_entity_poly.pdbx_seq_one_letter_code
_entity_poly.pdbx_strand_id
1 'polypeptide(L)'
;MEDKRDFYEKYGAEEYYVIYPEFPSHAEGWRRENGTFVRIAEINGHVSARLGIRFVLAAGDLTVFGPDGRLFLTPAELVEERNAAQRTAEEQRLKAEQQHLRAEEEARRAEEQRQRADRLAARLRELGVDPNEG
;
A
#
# COMPACT_ATOMS: atom_id res chain seq x y z
N MET A 1 -10.17 -13.36 42.21
CA MET A 1 -10.12 -12.80 40.86
C MET A 1 -8.67 -12.89 40.43
N GLU A 2 -8.30 -13.85 39.60
CA GLU A 2 -6.95 -13.89 39.01
C GLU A 2 -6.75 -12.60 38.20
N ASP A 3 -5.61 -11.92 38.38
CA ASP A 3 -5.26 -10.76 37.54
C ASP A 3 -5.11 -11.25 36.09
N LYS A 4 -5.60 -10.49 35.09
CA LYS A 4 -5.57 -10.92 33.68
C LYS A 4 -4.16 -11.30 33.25
N ARG A 5 -3.16 -10.61 33.78
CA ARG A 5 -1.75 -10.92 33.53
C ARG A 5 -1.38 -12.33 34.02
N ASP A 6 -1.77 -12.71 35.23
CA ASP A 6 -1.47 -14.02 35.82
C ASP A 6 -2.15 -15.15 35.02
N PHE A 7 -3.35 -14.89 34.48
CA PHE A 7 -4.00 -15.79 33.53
C PHE A 7 -3.13 -15.99 32.28
N TYR A 8 -2.73 -14.92 31.59
CA TYR A 8 -1.89 -15.03 30.39
C TYR A 8 -0.51 -15.65 30.69
N GLU A 9 0.05 -15.39 31.87
CA GLU A 9 1.29 -16.02 32.33
C GLU A 9 1.13 -17.54 32.49
N LYS A 10 0.03 -17.98 33.10
CA LYS A 10 -0.26 -19.41 33.29
C LYS A 10 -0.50 -20.15 31.98
N TYR A 11 -1.14 -19.50 31.01
CA TYR A 11 -1.53 -20.12 29.73
C TYR A 11 -0.54 -19.91 28.58
N GLY A 12 0.69 -19.51 28.89
CA GLY A 12 1.81 -19.60 27.94
C GLY A 12 1.99 -18.39 27.00
N ALA A 13 1.38 -17.24 27.27
CA ALA A 13 1.69 -16.02 26.50
C ALA A 13 3.18 -15.65 26.63
N GLU A 14 3.85 -15.34 25.53
CA GLU A 14 5.29 -15.03 25.52
C GLU A 14 5.58 -13.57 25.82
N GLU A 15 4.68 -12.67 25.44
CA GLU A 15 4.75 -11.23 25.70
C GLU A 15 3.35 -10.74 26.10
N TYR A 16 3.28 -9.77 27.01
CA TYR A 16 2.05 -9.13 27.45
C TYR A 16 2.26 -7.63 27.50
N TYR A 17 1.39 -6.85 26.86
CA TYR A 17 1.47 -5.40 26.82
C TYR A 17 0.16 -4.78 27.29
N VAL A 18 0.25 -3.73 28.10
CA VAL A 18 -0.88 -2.90 28.53
C VAL A 18 -0.65 -1.51 28.00
N ILE A 19 -1.62 -0.99 27.25
CA ILE A 19 -1.56 0.33 26.64
C ILE A 19 -2.51 1.25 27.41
N TYR A 20 -1.99 2.39 27.84
CA TYR A 20 -2.72 3.45 28.49
C TYR A 20 -2.85 4.61 27.50
N PRO A 21 -4.01 4.75 26.83
CA PRO A 21 -4.17 5.73 25.76
C PRO A 21 -4.37 7.16 26.26
N GLU A 22 -4.68 7.35 27.54
CA GLU A 22 -4.85 8.65 28.20
C GLU A 22 -3.61 9.53 27.99
N PHE A 23 -3.76 10.81 27.67
CA PHE A 23 -2.59 11.70 27.49
C PHE A 23 -1.95 12.08 28.85
N PRO A 24 -0.62 11.94 29.01
CA PRO A 24 0.33 11.40 28.04
C PRO A 24 0.23 9.87 27.95
N SER A 25 0.15 9.35 26.72
CA SER A 25 0.04 7.92 26.49
C SER A 25 1.29 7.21 26.99
N HIS A 26 1.11 6.03 27.58
CA HIS A 26 2.22 5.16 27.97
C HIS A 26 1.85 3.70 27.78
N ALA A 27 2.86 2.84 27.88
CA ALA A 27 2.70 1.40 27.76
C ALA A 27 3.54 0.69 28.82
N GLU A 28 3.04 -0.43 29.31
CA GLU A 28 3.81 -1.38 30.09
C GLU A 28 3.90 -2.70 29.35
N GLY A 29 5.03 -3.39 29.52
CA GLY A 29 5.29 -4.64 28.83
C GLY A 29 5.96 -5.65 29.75
N TRP A 30 5.67 -6.92 29.49
CA TRP A 30 6.32 -8.06 30.10
C TRP A 30 6.69 -9.09 29.04
N ARG A 31 7.82 -9.75 29.23
CA ARG A 31 8.30 -10.88 28.41
C ARG A 31 8.46 -12.11 29.28
N ARG A 32 8.20 -13.28 28.73
CA ARG A 32 8.39 -14.54 29.44
C ARG A 32 9.86 -14.91 29.49
N GLU A 33 10.37 -15.12 30.69
CA GLU A 33 11.68 -15.68 30.96
C GLU A 33 11.54 -16.79 32.01
N ASN A 34 12.10 -17.98 31.73
CA ASN A 34 12.09 -19.13 32.64
C ASN A 34 10.70 -19.47 33.22
N GLY A 35 9.65 -19.29 32.41
CA GLY A 35 8.27 -19.60 32.79
C GLY A 35 7.51 -18.46 33.49
N THR A 36 8.16 -17.35 33.80
CA THR A 36 7.55 -16.19 34.47
C THR A 36 7.66 -14.92 33.64
N PHE A 37 6.78 -13.95 33.87
CA PHE A 37 6.82 -12.64 33.25
C PHE A 37 7.79 -11.71 33.96
N VAL A 38 8.75 -11.21 33.18
CA VAL A 38 9.71 -10.19 33.57
C VAL A 38 9.32 -8.88 32.88
N ARG A 39 9.23 -7.80 33.66
CA ARG A 39 8.86 -6.46 33.15
C ARG A 39 9.93 -5.95 32.19
N ILE A 40 9.52 -5.37 31.08
CA ILE A 40 10.38 -4.66 30.14
C ILE A 40 10.70 -3.30 30.77
N ALA A 41 11.98 -3.04 31.03
CA ALA A 41 12.42 -1.87 31.79
C ALA A 41 12.15 -0.54 31.05
N GLU A 42 12.39 -0.51 29.74
CA GLU A 42 12.18 0.65 28.88
C GLU A 42 11.30 0.21 27.70
N ILE A 43 10.10 0.78 27.61
CA ILE A 43 9.16 0.46 26.55
C ILE A 43 9.42 1.34 25.31
N ASN A 44 9.98 2.54 25.49
CA ASN A 44 10.29 3.42 24.37
C ASN A 44 11.48 2.87 23.58
N GLY A 45 11.25 2.56 22.30
CA GLY A 45 12.22 1.90 21.44
C GLY A 45 12.24 0.37 21.58
N HIS A 46 11.42 -0.21 22.46
CA HIS A 46 11.31 -1.68 22.60
C HIS A 46 10.78 -2.30 21.31
N VAL A 47 11.36 -3.44 20.92
CA VAL A 47 10.92 -4.24 19.77
C VAL A 47 10.46 -5.61 20.27
N SER A 48 9.21 -5.96 19.97
CA SER A 48 8.68 -7.30 20.26
C SER A 48 9.49 -8.36 19.54
N ALA A 49 9.97 -9.38 20.27
CA ALA A 49 10.77 -10.45 19.68
C ALA A 49 9.92 -11.38 18.80
N ARG A 50 8.61 -11.45 19.06
CA ARG A 50 7.68 -12.35 18.35
C ARG A 50 7.02 -11.70 17.15
N LEU A 51 6.65 -10.42 17.28
CA LEU A 51 5.90 -9.69 16.26
C LEU A 51 6.80 -8.75 15.45
N GLY A 52 7.98 -8.39 15.95
CA GLY A 52 8.86 -7.40 15.32
C GLY A 52 8.32 -5.97 15.37
N ILE A 53 7.25 -5.71 16.11
CA ILE A 53 6.68 -4.37 16.26
C ILE A 53 7.52 -3.53 17.23
N ARG A 54 7.69 -2.25 16.93
CA ARG A 54 8.48 -1.30 17.74
C ARG A 54 7.58 -0.24 18.38
N PHE A 55 7.71 -0.05 19.68
CA PHE A 55 7.01 0.98 20.43
C PHE A 55 7.84 2.28 20.44
N VAL A 56 7.20 3.42 20.22
CA VAL A 56 7.82 4.74 20.26
C VAL A 56 6.92 5.68 21.04
N LEU A 57 7.45 6.23 22.13
CA LEU A 57 6.78 7.22 22.95
C LEU A 57 7.44 8.56 22.68
N ALA A 58 6.72 9.46 22.03
CA ALA A 58 7.23 10.77 21.63
C ALA A 58 6.15 11.84 21.79
N ALA A 59 6.53 13.00 22.33
CA ALA A 59 5.64 14.16 22.52
C ALA A 59 4.34 13.86 23.31
N GLY A 60 4.32 12.80 24.12
CA GLY A 60 3.13 12.39 24.90
C GLY A 60 2.21 11.40 24.17
N ASP A 61 2.58 10.95 22.96
CA ASP A 61 1.84 9.94 22.20
C ASP A 61 2.60 8.61 22.15
N LEU A 62 1.84 7.52 22.10
CA LEU A 62 2.37 6.18 21.82
C LEU A 62 2.10 5.82 20.37
N THR A 63 3.18 5.56 19.63
CA THR A 63 3.13 5.04 18.26
C THR A 63 3.74 3.64 18.21
N VAL A 64 3.08 2.73 17.51
CA VAL A 64 3.61 1.39 17.24
C VAL A 64 3.95 1.29 15.77
N PHE A 65 5.14 0.80 15.45
CA PHE A 65 5.60 0.53 14.09
C PHE A 65 5.64 -0.97 13.84
N GLY A 66 5.25 -1.40 12.64
CA GLY A 66 5.42 -2.76 12.15
C GLY A 66 6.88 -3.16 11.91
N PRO A 67 7.14 -4.45 11.64
CA PRO A 67 8.48 -4.96 11.34
C PRO A 67 9.08 -4.35 10.05
N ASP A 68 8.23 -3.85 9.15
CA ASP A 68 8.62 -3.12 7.94
C ASP A 68 8.91 -1.63 8.19
N GLY A 69 8.78 -1.16 9.44
CA GLY A 69 8.98 0.23 9.83
C GLY A 69 7.80 1.15 9.53
N ARG A 70 6.68 0.64 9.00
CA ARG A 70 5.45 1.43 8.79
C ARG A 70 4.65 1.54 10.08
N LEU A 71 3.72 2.48 10.14
CA LEU A 71 2.80 2.58 11.29
C LEU A 71 1.96 1.30 11.40
N PHE A 72 1.81 0.81 12.63
CA PHE A 72 0.93 -0.31 12.93
C PHE A 72 -0.51 0.21 12.98
N LEU A 73 -1.19 0.08 11.83
CA LEU A 73 -2.54 0.58 11.66
C LEU A 73 -3.57 -0.27 12.40
N THR A 74 -4.64 0.38 12.87
CA THR A 74 -5.84 -0.31 13.31
C THR A 74 -6.51 -1.03 12.12
N PRO A 75 -7.39 -2.03 12.37
CA PRO A 75 -8.12 -2.69 11.29
C PRO A 75 -8.94 -1.74 10.42
N ALA A 76 -9.47 -0.67 11.01
CA ALA A 76 -10.25 0.34 10.27
C ALA A 76 -9.35 1.15 9.33
N GLU A 77 -8.22 1.65 9.81
CA GLU A 77 -7.23 2.39 9.01
C GLU A 77 -6.64 1.51 7.89
N LEU A 78 -6.40 0.22 8.15
CA LEU A 78 -5.93 -0.71 7.13
C LEU A 78 -6.96 -0.93 6.01
N VAL A 79 -8.25 -1.00 6.36
CA VAL A 79 -9.33 -1.08 5.37
C VAL A 79 -9.42 0.22 4.56
N GLU A 80 -9.27 1.37 5.21
CA GLU A 80 -9.26 2.67 4.53
C GLU A 80 -8.10 2.79 3.54
N GLU A 81 -6.88 2.46 3.95
CA GLU A 81 -5.70 2.44 3.07
C GLU A 81 -5.91 1.53 1.86
N ARG A 82 -6.42 0.31 2.09
CA ARG A 82 -6.72 -0.65 1.01
C ARG A 82 -7.77 -0.09 0.05
N ASN A 83 -8.85 0.49 0.56
CA ASN A 83 -9.91 1.06 -0.26
C ASN A 83 -9.42 2.27 -1.06
N ALA A 84 -8.54 3.10 -0.49
CA ALA A 84 -7.89 4.20 -1.20
C ALA A 84 -6.99 3.66 -2.32
N ALA A 85 -6.13 2.69 -2.03
CA ALA A 85 -5.26 2.06 -3.03
C ALA A 85 -6.05 1.42 -4.18
N GLN A 86 -7.17 0.75 -3.88
CA GLN A 86 -8.05 0.16 -4.89
C GLN A 86 -8.65 1.21 -5.82
N ARG A 87 -9.16 2.33 -5.27
CA ARG A 87 -9.71 3.44 -6.07
C ARG A 87 -8.65 4.03 -7.00
N THR A 88 -7.46 4.31 -6.49
CA THR A 88 -6.37 4.84 -7.32
C THR A 88 -5.95 3.87 -8.43
N ALA A 89 -5.86 2.57 -8.13
CA ALA A 89 -5.54 1.57 -9.13
C ALA A 89 -6.62 1.46 -10.22
N GLU A 90 -7.90 1.55 -9.85
CA GLU A 90 -9.01 1.54 -10.80
C GLU A 90 -9.03 2.79 -11.68
N GLU A 91 -8.82 3.97 -11.11
CA GLU A 91 -8.70 5.22 -11.86
C GLU A 91 -7.53 5.19 -12.86
N GLN A 92 -6.39 4.63 -12.45
CA GLN A 92 -5.24 4.47 -13.34
C GLN A 92 -5.54 3.50 -14.48
N ARG A 93 -6.23 2.39 -14.19
CA ARG A 93 -6.64 1.43 -15.22
C ARG A 93 -7.59 2.06 -16.23
N LEU A 94 -8.61 2.79 -15.77
CA LEU A 94 -9.56 3.48 -16.64
C LEU A 94 -8.87 4.52 -17.53
N LYS A 95 -7.92 5.28 -16.98
CA LYS A 95 -7.13 6.24 -17.77
C LYS A 95 -6.27 5.55 -18.82
N ALA A 96 -5.61 4.46 -18.46
CA ALA A 96 -4.80 3.67 -19.39
C ALA A 96 -5.65 3.08 -20.52
N GLU A 97 -6.83 2.54 -20.20
CA GLU A 97 -7.78 2.02 -21.18
C GLU A 97 -8.29 3.10 -22.14
N GLN A 98 -8.65 4.28 -21.61
CA GLN A 98 -9.04 5.42 -22.45
C GLN A 98 -7.92 5.88 -23.38
N GLN A 99 -6.68 5.91 -22.89
CA GLN A 99 -5.52 6.25 -23.72
C GLN A 99 -5.29 5.21 -24.82
N HIS A 100 -5.44 3.92 -24.49
CA HIS A 100 -5.32 2.83 -25.46
C HIS A 100 -6.35 2.97 -26.58
N LEU A 101 -7.63 3.16 -26.24
CA LEU A 101 -8.70 3.33 -27.22
C LEU A 101 -8.48 4.53 -28.14
N ARG A 102 -7.98 5.65 -27.60
CA ARG A 102 -7.65 6.83 -28.42
C ARG A 102 -6.50 6.57 -29.37
N ALA A 103 -5.45 5.88 -28.91
CA ALA A 103 -4.32 5.52 -29.74
C ALA A 103 -4.74 4.55 -30.86
N GLU A 104 -5.61 3.57 -30.58
CA GLU A 104 -6.18 2.67 -31.58
C GLU A 104 -7.03 3.41 -32.61
N GLU A 105 -7.86 4.37 -32.17
CA GLU A 105 -8.67 5.17 -33.09
C GLU A 105 -7.80 6.05 -33.99
N GLU A 106 -6.77 6.70 -33.43
CA GLU A 106 -5.82 7.50 -34.19
C GLU A 106 -5.05 6.66 -35.19
N ALA A 107 -4.57 5.48 -34.78
CA ALA A 107 -3.90 4.52 -35.66
C ALA A 107 -4.82 4.08 -36.81
N ARG A 108 -6.10 3.78 -36.52
CA ARG A 108 -7.08 3.42 -37.56
C ARG A 108 -7.30 4.57 -38.54
N ARG A 109 -7.43 5.81 -38.05
CA ARG A 109 -7.60 7.00 -38.91
C ARG A 109 -6.37 7.24 -39.79
N ALA A 110 -5.17 7.09 -39.24
CA ALA A 110 -3.92 7.23 -39.99
C ALA A 110 -3.81 6.14 -41.07
N GLU A 111 -4.18 4.90 -40.76
CA GLU A 111 -4.21 3.79 -41.72
C GLU A 111 -5.23 4.04 -42.85
N GLU A 112 -6.45 4.48 -42.52
CA GLU A 112 -7.45 4.84 -43.54
C GLU A 112 -6.98 5.97 -44.44
N GLN A 113 -6.30 6.99 -43.88
CA GLN A 113 -5.73 8.09 -44.65
C GLN A 113 -4.61 7.60 -45.58
N ARG A 114 -3.71 6.75 -45.10
CA ARG A 114 -2.67 6.10 -45.93
C ARG A 114 -3.27 5.33 -47.08
N GLN A 115 -4.24 4.46 -46.81
CA GLN A 115 -4.91 3.67 -47.85
C GLN A 115 -5.62 4.55 -48.90
N ARG A 116 -6.22 5.67 -48.49
CA ARG A 116 -6.83 6.63 -49.43
C ARG A 116 -5.77 7.32 -50.29
N ALA A 117 -4.67 7.77 -49.69
CA ALA A 117 -3.56 8.40 -50.40
C ALA A 117 -2.94 7.42 -51.41
N ASP A 118 -2.72 6.17 -51.02
CA ASP A 118 -2.17 5.12 -51.89
C ASP A 118 -3.08 4.84 -53.09
N ARG A 119 -4.40 4.76 -52.88
CA ARG A 119 -5.38 4.59 -53.97
C ARG A 119 -5.39 5.78 -54.93
N LEU A 120 -5.32 7.00 -54.41
CA LEU A 120 -5.27 8.22 -55.23
C LEU A 120 -3.97 8.28 -56.05
N ALA A 121 -2.82 8.00 -55.43
CA ALA A 121 -1.53 7.94 -56.09
C ALA A 121 -1.50 6.87 -57.19
N ALA A 122 -2.09 5.69 -56.95
CA ALA A 122 -2.23 4.65 -57.98
C ALA A 122 -3.05 5.14 -59.19
N ARG A 123 -4.18 5.81 -58.95
CA ARG A 123 -5.04 6.33 -60.03
C ARG A 123 -4.38 7.47 -60.82
N LEU A 124 -3.59 8.32 -60.18
CA LEU A 124 -2.81 9.37 -60.85
C LEU A 124 -1.74 8.77 -61.77
N ARG A 125 -1.03 7.74 -61.30
CA ARG A 125 -0.06 6.99 -62.13
C ARG A 125 -0.71 6.33 -63.34
N GLU A 126 -1.91 5.77 -63.19
CA GLU A 126 -2.69 5.22 -64.33
C GLU A 126 -3.05 6.30 -65.38
N LEU A 127 -3.22 7.56 -64.95
CA LEU A 127 -3.50 8.69 -65.83
C LEU A 127 -2.22 9.34 -66.41
N GLY A 128 -1.04 8.79 -66.12
CA GLY A 128 0.25 9.27 -66.65
C GLY A 128 0.82 10.50 -65.93
N VAL A 129 0.34 10.82 -64.73
CA VAL A 129 0.85 11.91 -63.88
C VAL A 129 1.63 11.28 -62.72
N ASP A 130 2.90 11.67 -62.51
CA ASP A 130 3.69 11.18 -61.39
C ASP A 130 3.34 11.97 -60.10
N PRO A 131 2.74 11.33 -59.08
CA PRO A 131 2.34 12.01 -57.85
C PRO A 131 3.50 12.41 -56.93
N ASN A 132 4.76 12.08 -57.28
CA ASN A 132 5.97 12.46 -56.52
C ASN A 132 6.77 13.60 -57.17
N GLU A 133 6.33 14.16 -58.29
CA GLU A 133 6.92 15.37 -58.87
C GLU A 133 6.28 16.62 -58.23
N GLY A 134 6.78 17.01 -57.06
CA GLY A 134 6.36 18.22 -56.33
C GLY A 134 7.14 18.43 -55.04
#